data_AF-A0A0G1VGN1-F1
#
_entry.id   AF-A0A0G1VGN1-F1
#
_cell.length_a   1.000
_cell.length_b   1.000
_cell.length_c   1.000
_cell.angle_alpha   90.00
_cell.angle_beta   90.00
_cell.angle_gamma   90.00
#
_symmetry.space_group_name_H-M   'P 1'
#
loop_
_entity.id
_entity.type
_entity.pdbx_description
1 polymer ?
#
loop_
_entity_poly.entity_id
_entity_poly.type
_entity_poly.pdbx_seq_one_letter_code
_entity_poly.pdbx_strand_id
1 'polypeptide(L)'
;MPSLSEFAQVTRRAIIYAALAVATYFALVLLWRLATAIYFAINPPPEPPPTVGFGTLPQLNLRLTAVKGTPVYILETPTGELPEMSNRSEVIAMAPPVVTLLGEEKARELATKLDFGGQGALSADRKTLTFSDNPDQRTLVVNVITQDFQLSTSPARIA
;
A
#
# COMPACT_ATOMS: atom_id res chain seq x y z
N MET A 1 13.47 64.36 -23.50
CA MET A 1 13.74 62.98 -23.95
C MET A 1 14.94 62.49 -23.15
N PRO A 2 14.87 61.33 -22.49
CA PRO A 2 15.99 60.82 -21.71
C PRO A 2 17.19 60.57 -22.63
N SER A 3 18.38 60.95 -22.16
CA SER A 3 19.62 60.67 -22.88
C SER A 3 19.94 59.16 -22.79
N LEU A 4 20.62 58.61 -23.81
CA LEU A 4 20.94 57.17 -23.88
C LEU A 4 21.76 56.70 -22.66
N SER A 5 22.56 57.58 -22.06
CA SER A 5 23.36 57.31 -20.85
C SER A 5 22.51 57.23 -19.58
N GLU A 6 21.51 58.10 -19.43
CA GLU A 6 20.60 58.11 -18.29
C GLU A 6 19.72 56.84 -18.28
N PHE A 7 19.23 56.41 -19.46
CA PHE A 7 18.49 55.16 -19.60
C PHE A 7 19.33 53.94 -19.23
N ALA A 8 20.62 53.90 -19.63
CA ALA A 8 21.53 52.82 -19.26
C ALA A 8 21.78 52.74 -17.74
N GLN A 9 21.92 53.89 -17.06
CA GLN A 9 22.10 53.93 -15.60
C GLN A 9 20.85 53.46 -14.85
N VAL A 10 19.66 53.88 -15.28
CA VAL A 10 18.39 53.45 -14.70
C VAL A 10 18.19 51.95 -14.90
N THR A 11 18.46 51.44 -16.11
CA THR A 11 18.31 50.01 -16.43
C THR A 11 19.24 49.14 -15.58
N ARG A 12 20.50 49.54 -15.39
CA ARG A 12 21.45 48.80 -14.53
C ARG A 12 20.96 48.72 -13.08
N ARG A 13 20.40 49.80 -12.53
CA ARG A 13 19.82 49.80 -11.19
C ARG A 13 18.57 48.93 -11.12
N ALA A 14 17.70 49.01 -12.14
CA ALA A 14 16.49 48.19 -12.23
C ALA A 14 16.83 46.68 -12.24
N ILE A 15 17.86 46.26 -12.96
CA ILE A 15 18.30 44.86 -13.00
C ILE A 15 18.76 44.39 -11.62
N ILE A 16 19.52 45.20 -10.88
CA ILE A 16 20.00 44.86 -9.53
C ILE A 16 18.82 44.73 -8.56
N TYR A 17 17.87 45.67 -8.58
CA TYR A 17 16.68 45.58 -7.74
C TYR A 17 15.77 44.42 -8.12
N ALA A 18 15.66 44.10 -9.42
CA ALA A 18 14.94 42.93 -9.89
C ALA A 18 15.58 41.63 -9.39
N ALA A 19 16.91 41.52 -9.48
CA ALA A 19 17.64 40.35 -8.95
C ALA A 19 17.49 40.21 -7.43
N LEU A 20 17.56 41.32 -6.69
CA LEU A 20 17.35 41.35 -5.24
C LEU A 20 15.91 40.93 -4.88
N ALA A 21 14.91 41.44 -5.61
CA ALA A 21 13.51 41.08 -5.40
C ALA A 21 13.27 39.59 -5.63
N VAL A 22 13.85 39.03 -6.69
CA VAL A 22 13.77 37.59 -7.00
C VAL A 22 14.44 36.76 -5.90
N ALA A 23 15.65 37.13 -5.46
CA ALA A 23 16.35 36.43 -4.39
C ALA A 23 15.56 36.47 -3.07
N THR A 24 15.00 37.63 -2.73
CA THR A 24 14.17 37.82 -1.53
C THR A 24 12.89 37.00 -1.60
N TYR A 25 12.25 36.96 -2.78
CA TYR A 25 11.05 36.14 -3.00
C TYR A 25 11.35 34.65 -2.77
N PHE A 26 12.44 34.12 -3.33
CA PHE A 26 12.83 32.72 -3.09
C PHE A 26 13.14 32.43 -1.63
N ALA A 27 13.83 33.35 -0.94
CA ALA A 27 14.10 33.22 0.48
C ALA A 27 12.81 33.16 1.32
N LEU A 28 11.83 34.03 1.04
CA LEU A 28 10.54 34.04 1.71
C LEU A 28 9.74 32.76 1.47
N VAL A 29 9.70 32.26 0.22
CA VAL A 29 9.01 31.01 -0.11
C VAL A 29 9.65 29.82 0.61
N LEU A 30 10.99 29.77 0.68
CA LEU A 30 11.71 28.73 1.40
C LEU A 30 11.40 28.77 2.90
N LEU A 31 11.47 29.94 3.51
CA LEU A 31 11.15 30.14 4.93
C LEU A 31 9.70 29.75 5.24
N TRP A 32 8.76 30.15 4.39
CA TRP A 32 7.34 29.78 4.55
C TRP A 32 7.14 28.27 4.52
N ARG A 33 7.74 27.58 3.54
CA ARG A 33 7.66 26.12 3.44
C ARG A 33 8.24 25.43 4.68
N LEU A 34 9.42 25.87 5.13
CA LEU A 34 10.05 25.31 6.33
C LEU A 34 9.20 25.54 7.58
N ALA A 35 8.66 26.76 7.75
CA ALA A 35 7.79 27.09 8.86
C ALA A 35 6.51 26.23 8.86
N THR A 36 5.85 26.07 7.70
CA THR A 36 4.66 25.21 7.60
C THR A 36 4.98 23.73 7.85
N ALA A 37 6.12 23.23 7.37
CA ALA A 37 6.53 21.85 7.60
C ALA A 37 6.79 21.57 9.09
N ILE A 38 7.50 22.48 9.78
CA ILE A 38 7.73 22.38 11.23
C ILE A 38 6.40 22.49 11.98
N TYR A 39 5.51 23.40 11.57
CA TYR A 39 4.20 23.56 12.19
C TYR A 39 3.35 22.29 12.08
N PHE A 40 3.25 21.69 10.89
CA PHE A 40 2.49 20.44 10.69
C PHE A 40 3.15 19.21 11.33
N ALA A 41 4.47 19.22 11.52
CA ALA A 41 5.15 18.15 12.26
C ALA A 41 4.83 18.19 13.76
N ILE A 42 4.66 19.39 14.34
CA ILE A 42 4.36 19.57 15.77
C ILE A 42 2.84 19.51 16.04
N ASN A 43 2.04 20.07 15.12
CA ASN A 43 0.58 20.12 15.22
C ASN A 43 -0.04 19.54 13.95
N PRO A 44 -0.08 18.20 13.81
CA PRO A 44 -0.70 17.58 12.67
C PRO A 44 -2.18 17.96 12.61
N PRO A 45 -2.73 18.23 11.41
CA PRO A 45 -4.15 18.50 11.28
C PRO A 45 -4.95 17.29 11.79
N PRO A 46 -6.10 17.52 12.47
CA PRO A 46 -6.94 16.44 12.94
C PRO A 46 -7.28 15.50 11.79
N GLU A 47 -7.16 14.19 12.03
CA GLU A 47 -7.60 13.20 11.04
C GLU A 47 -9.06 13.47 10.67
N PRO A 48 -9.43 13.33 9.39
CA PRO A 48 -10.83 13.44 9.00
C PRO A 48 -11.63 12.46 9.87
N PRO A 49 -12.79 12.88 10.40
CA PRO A 49 -13.57 12.02 11.26
C PRO A 49 -13.84 10.71 10.52
N PRO A 50 -13.73 9.56 11.19
CA PRO A 50 -13.92 8.27 10.55
C PRO A 50 -15.29 8.26 9.85
N THR A 51 -15.29 7.82 8.58
CA THR A 51 -16.52 7.63 7.82
C THR A 51 -17.37 6.60 8.56
N VAL A 52 -18.36 7.08 9.33
CA VAL A 52 -19.41 6.27 9.94
C VAL A 52 -20.36 5.80 8.85
N GLY A 53 -19.86 4.98 7.91
CA GLY A 53 -20.65 4.42 6.81
C GLY A 53 -21.75 3.48 7.30
N PHE A 54 -21.59 2.96 8.51
CA PHE A 54 -22.60 2.20 9.22
C PHE A 54 -22.86 2.95 10.53
N GLY A 55 -24.11 3.37 10.75
CA GLY A 55 -24.53 4.06 11.96
C GLY A 55 -24.27 3.23 13.23
N THR A 56 -24.68 3.75 14.38
CA THR A 56 -24.57 3.02 15.65
C THR A 56 -25.28 1.66 15.54
N LEU A 57 -24.55 0.56 15.82
CA LEU A 57 -25.17 -0.75 15.88
C LEU A 57 -26.31 -0.72 16.92
N PRO A 58 -27.51 -1.23 16.58
CA PRO A 58 -28.59 -1.34 17.54
C PRO A 58 -28.16 -2.26 18.69
N GLN A 59 -28.62 -1.95 19.90
CA GLN A 59 -28.26 -2.70 21.09
C GLN A 59 -28.72 -4.15 20.95
N LEU A 60 -27.75 -5.06 20.90
CA LEU A 60 -27.97 -6.48 20.66
C LEU A 60 -28.72 -7.08 21.85
N ASN A 61 -30.02 -7.36 21.70
CA ASN A 61 -30.81 -8.06 22.73
C ASN A 61 -30.55 -9.57 22.62
N LEU A 62 -29.36 -9.99 23.03
CA LEU A 62 -29.06 -11.40 23.24
C LEU A 62 -29.82 -11.85 24.47
N ARG A 63 -30.97 -12.50 24.25
CA ARG A 63 -31.65 -13.25 25.31
C ARG A 63 -30.73 -14.38 25.74
N LEU A 64 -29.93 -14.13 26.77
CA LEU A 64 -29.14 -15.15 27.46
C LEU A 64 -30.13 -16.11 28.09
N THR A 65 -30.45 -17.19 27.39
CA THR A 65 -31.14 -18.32 28.00
C THR A 65 -30.21 -18.87 29.07
N ALA A 66 -30.53 -18.58 30.34
CA ALA A 66 -29.79 -19.14 31.45
C ALA A 66 -29.87 -20.67 31.33
N VAL A 67 -28.72 -21.29 31.04
CA VAL A 67 -28.59 -22.75 31.08
C VAL A 67 -28.88 -23.17 32.52
N LYS A 68 -30.06 -23.75 32.75
CA LYS A 68 -30.43 -24.30 34.06
C LYS A 68 -29.71 -25.63 34.23
N GLY A 69 -28.67 -25.63 35.07
CA GLY A 69 -27.88 -26.82 35.40
C GLY A 69 -26.39 -26.55 35.32
N THR A 70 -25.59 -27.52 35.75
CA THR A 70 -24.13 -27.49 35.63
C THR A 70 -23.77 -28.15 34.29
N PRO A 71 -23.39 -27.39 33.24
CA PRO A 71 -22.98 -28.00 31.98
C PRO A 71 -21.74 -28.87 32.20
N VAL A 72 -21.81 -30.14 31.78
CA VAL A 72 -20.67 -31.04 31.76
C VAL A 72 -19.99 -30.91 30.40
N TYR A 73 -18.74 -30.45 30.41
CA TYR A 73 -17.92 -30.34 29.21
C TYR A 73 -17.06 -31.60 29.11
N ILE A 74 -17.13 -32.29 27.98
CA ILE A 74 -16.32 -33.48 27.69
C ILE A 74 -15.37 -33.12 26.55
N LEU A 75 -14.10 -33.49 26.70
CA LEU A 75 -13.10 -33.28 25.68
C LEU A 75 -13.09 -34.49 24.73
N GLU A 76 -13.62 -34.31 23.53
CA GLU A 76 -13.67 -35.36 22.49
C GLU A 76 -12.31 -35.43 21.76
N THR A 77 -11.26 -35.83 22.48
CA THR A 77 -9.96 -36.18 21.90
C THR A 77 -9.76 -37.70 21.96
N PRO A 78 -8.92 -38.31 21.11
CA PRO A 78 -8.68 -39.77 21.14
C PRO A 78 -8.21 -40.31 22.50
N THR A 79 -7.61 -39.44 23.32
CA THR A 79 -7.11 -39.75 24.66
C THR A 79 -7.99 -39.17 25.79
N GLY A 80 -8.99 -38.35 25.47
CA GLY A 80 -9.83 -37.66 26.45
C GLY A 80 -9.13 -36.51 27.21
N GLU A 81 -7.89 -36.21 26.84
CA GLU A 81 -7.04 -35.20 27.47
C GLU A 81 -6.52 -34.20 26.43
N LEU A 82 -6.13 -33.01 26.90
CA LEU A 82 -5.39 -32.06 26.09
C LEU A 82 -3.97 -32.60 25.86
N PRO A 83 -3.41 -32.52 24.64
CA PRO A 83 -2.04 -32.92 24.41
C PRO A 83 -1.09 -32.10 25.30
N GLU A 84 -0.02 -32.72 25.79
CA GLU A 84 1.06 -32.00 26.48
C GLU A 84 1.78 -31.10 25.48
N MET A 85 1.41 -29.82 25.49
CA MET A 85 2.04 -28.81 24.65
C MET A 85 3.35 -28.37 25.32
N SER A 86 4.47 -28.57 24.62
CA SER A 86 5.75 -27.98 25.02
C SER A 86 5.63 -26.45 25.06
N ASN A 87 6.21 -25.82 26.08
CA ASN A 87 6.34 -24.35 26.16
C ASN A 87 7.26 -23.75 25.08
N ARG A 88 7.82 -24.58 24.20
CA ARG A 88 8.75 -24.18 23.13
C ARG A 88 8.35 -24.87 21.84
N SER A 89 8.19 -24.07 20.79
CA SER A 89 8.09 -24.55 19.41
C SER A 89 9.49 -24.60 18.81
N GLU A 90 9.78 -25.64 18.04
CA GLU A 90 10.96 -25.67 17.19
C GLU A 90 10.78 -24.64 16.07
N VAL A 91 11.71 -23.70 15.98
CA VAL A 91 11.75 -22.71 14.89
C VAL A 91 12.83 -23.17 13.92
N ILE A 92 12.40 -23.75 12.81
CA ILE A 92 13.31 -24.16 11.74
C ILE A 92 13.56 -22.95 10.85
N ALA A 93 14.83 -22.58 10.68
CA ALA A 93 15.21 -21.51 9.78
C ALA A 93 14.91 -21.92 8.32
N MET A 94 14.02 -21.18 7.67
CA MET A 94 13.71 -21.37 6.26
C MET A 94 14.69 -20.55 5.41
N ALA A 95 15.31 -21.19 4.40
CA ALA A 95 16.13 -20.47 3.44
C ALA A 95 15.25 -19.54 2.58
N PRO A 96 15.64 -18.27 2.39
CA PRO A 96 14.89 -17.37 1.52
C PRO A 96 14.94 -17.88 0.07
N PRO A 97 13.84 -17.75 -0.69
CA PRO A 97 13.81 -18.18 -2.08
C PRO A 97 14.80 -17.37 -2.91
N VAL A 98 15.63 -18.06 -3.68
CA VAL A 98 16.67 -17.46 -4.53
C VAL A 98 16.10 -17.15 -5.90
N VAL A 99 16.50 -16.01 -6.47
CA VAL A 99 16.13 -15.64 -7.84
C VAL A 99 16.74 -16.64 -8.81
N THR A 100 15.89 -17.34 -9.58
CA THR A 100 16.33 -18.28 -10.61
C THR A 100 15.90 -17.80 -11.98
N LEU A 101 16.70 -18.09 -13.00
CA LEU A 101 16.35 -17.78 -14.41
C LEU A 101 15.07 -18.51 -14.86
N LEU A 102 14.76 -19.64 -14.22
CA LEU A 102 13.56 -20.45 -14.45
C LEU A 102 12.29 -19.88 -13.80
N GLY A 103 12.40 -18.85 -12.96
CA GLY A 103 11.26 -18.26 -12.27
C GLY A 103 10.24 -17.65 -13.23
N GLU A 104 10.73 -17.05 -14.33
CA GLU A 104 9.87 -16.42 -15.34
C GLU A 104 9.11 -17.45 -16.17
N GLU A 105 9.78 -18.55 -16.53
CA GLU A 105 9.18 -19.66 -17.27
C GLU A 105 8.07 -20.32 -16.44
N LYS A 106 8.32 -20.58 -15.15
CA LYS A 106 7.33 -21.12 -14.22
C LYS A 106 6.12 -20.19 -14.05
N ALA A 107 6.34 -18.88 -13.95
CA ALA A 107 5.26 -17.91 -13.85
C ALA A 107 4.39 -17.89 -15.13
N ARG A 108 5.00 -18.04 -16.32
CA ARG A 108 4.27 -18.17 -17.60
C ARG A 108 3.52 -19.50 -17.72
N GLU A 109 4.09 -20.58 -17.21
CA GLU A 109 3.43 -21.89 -17.15
C GLU A 109 2.19 -21.84 -16.24
N LEU A 110 2.31 -21.21 -15.06
CA LEU A 110 1.19 -20.97 -14.14
C LEU A 110 0.10 -20.12 -14.80
N ALA A 111 0.48 -19.03 -15.48
CA ALA A 111 -0.48 -18.20 -16.19
C ALA A 111 -1.19 -18.96 -17.33
N THR A 112 -0.47 -19.84 -18.06
CA THR A 112 -1.07 -20.71 -19.08
C THR A 112 -2.05 -21.72 -18.47
N LYS A 113 -1.69 -22.32 -17.32
CA LYS A 113 -2.59 -23.23 -16.56
C LYS A 113 -3.85 -22.53 -16.07
N LEU A 114 -3.78 -21.22 -15.82
CA LEU A 114 -4.89 -20.37 -15.37
C LEU A 114 -5.62 -19.67 -16.52
N ASP A 115 -5.35 -20.05 -17.78
CA ASP A 115 -5.99 -19.53 -18.99
C ASP A 115 -5.71 -18.05 -19.31
N PHE A 116 -4.57 -17.50 -18.84
CA PHE A 116 -4.11 -16.13 -19.13
C PHE A 116 -3.18 -16.02 -20.35
N GLY A 117 -3.10 -17.07 -21.19
CA GLY A 117 -2.40 -17.04 -22.48
C GLY A 117 -0.86 -16.90 -22.44
N GLY A 118 -0.23 -16.92 -21.26
CA GLY A 118 1.24 -16.99 -21.09
C GLY A 118 2.05 -15.74 -21.49
N GLN A 119 1.42 -14.71 -22.05
CA GLN A 119 2.06 -13.45 -22.45
C GLN A 119 1.88 -12.37 -21.37
N GLY A 120 2.67 -12.46 -20.31
CA GLY A 120 2.70 -11.46 -19.24
C GLY A 120 3.69 -10.32 -19.51
N ALA A 121 3.34 -9.12 -19.04
CA ALA A 121 4.24 -7.97 -18.99
C ALA A 121 5.12 -8.07 -17.74
N LEU A 122 6.44 -8.02 -17.95
CA LEU A 122 7.41 -8.00 -16.85
C LEU A 122 7.44 -6.60 -16.23
N SER A 123 7.37 -6.52 -14.91
CA SER A 123 7.52 -5.27 -14.17
C SER A 123 8.94 -4.69 -14.34
N ALA A 124 9.09 -3.37 -14.18
CA ALA A 124 10.37 -2.67 -14.30
C ALA A 124 11.43 -3.18 -13.31
N ASP A 125 10.99 -3.75 -12.19
CA ASP A 125 11.85 -4.35 -11.15
C ASP A 125 12.18 -5.83 -11.41
N ARG A 126 11.64 -6.44 -12.48
CA ARG A 126 11.76 -7.86 -12.85
C ARG A 126 11.36 -8.86 -11.76
N LYS A 127 10.60 -8.42 -10.76
CA LYS A 127 10.16 -9.28 -9.66
C LYS A 127 8.78 -9.87 -9.89
N THR A 128 7.97 -9.22 -10.73
CA THR A 128 6.60 -9.61 -10.98
C THR A 128 6.28 -9.66 -12.48
N LEU A 129 5.44 -10.62 -12.85
CA LEU A 129 4.80 -10.75 -14.15
C LEU A 129 3.32 -10.47 -14.00
N THR A 130 2.81 -9.50 -14.77
CA THR A 130 1.39 -9.15 -14.78
C THR A 130 0.75 -9.66 -16.07
N PHE A 131 -0.33 -10.41 -15.93
CA PHE A 131 -1.14 -10.92 -17.03
C PHE A 131 -2.51 -10.28 -16.93
N SER A 132 -2.95 -9.65 -18.01
CA SER A 132 -4.26 -8.99 -18.09
C SER A 132 -5.08 -9.63 -19.18
N ASP A 133 -6.26 -10.10 -18.82
CA ASP A 133 -7.23 -10.63 -19.76
C ASP A 133 -8.33 -9.59 -19.99
N ASN A 134 -8.31 -8.97 -21.18
CA ASN A 134 -9.20 -7.88 -21.58
C ASN A 134 -10.69 -8.29 -21.68
N PRO A 135 -11.08 -9.44 -22.27
CA PRO A 135 -12.48 -9.87 -22.33
C PRO A 135 -13.12 -10.06 -20.96
N ASP A 136 -12.37 -10.59 -19.98
CA ASP A 136 -12.91 -10.98 -18.68
C ASP A 136 -12.60 -10.00 -17.54
N GLN A 137 -11.89 -8.89 -17.81
CA GLN A 137 -11.42 -7.92 -16.82
C GLN A 137 -10.70 -8.57 -15.63
N ARG A 138 -9.84 -9.54 -15.91
CA ARG A 138 -9.05 -10.25 -14.89
C ARG A 138 -7.60 -9.82 -14.95
N THR A 139 -6.99 -9.69 -13.79
CA THR A 139 -5.57 -9.39 -13.67
C THR A 139 -4.92 -10.40 -12.73
N LEU A 140 -3.90 -11.10 -13.25
CA LEU A 140 -3.08 -12.03 -12.50
C LEU A 140 -1.68 -11.42 -12.35
N VAL A 141 -1.23 -11.24 -11.11
CA VAL A 141 0.11 -10.77 -10.79
C VAL A 141 0.86 -11.93 -10.14
N VAL A 142 1.97 -12.37 -10.73
CA VAL A 142 2.79 -13.48 -10.21
C VAL A 142 4.17 -12.97 -9.83
N ASN A 143 4.64 -13.33 -8.64
CA ASN A 143 6.02 -13.08 -8.21
C ASN A 143 6.95 -14.15 -8.80
N VAL A 144 7.97 -13.71 -9.53
CA VAL A 144 8.92 -14.58 -10.24
C VAL A 144 9.80 -15.39 -9.27
N ILE A 145 10.02 -14.87 -8.06
CA ILE A 145 10.94 -15.42 -7.05
C ILE A 145 10.20 -16.40 -6.14
N THR A 146 9.05 -16.00 -5.58
CA THR A 146 8.29 -16.81 -4.62
C THR A 146 7.23 -17.68 -5.29
N GLN A 147 6.86 -17.39 -6.54
CA GLN A 147 5.72 -17.98 -7.24
C GLN A 147 4.36 -17.68 -6.58
N ASP A 148 4.31 -16.73 -5.66
CA ASP A 148 3.05 -16.22 -5.12
C ASP A 148 2.28 -15.49 -6.22
N PHE A 149 0.97 -15.67 -6.24
CA PHE A 149 0.11 -15.02 -7.23
C PHE A 149 -1.06 -14.30 -6.56
N GLN A 150 -1.43 -13.18 -7.15
CA GLN A 150 -2.61 -12.40 -6.79
C GLN A 150 -3.53 -12.33 -8.00
N LEU A 151 -4.76 -12.78 -7.81
CA LEU A 151 -5.80 -12.72 -8.83
C LEU A 151 -6.83 -11.65 -8.45
N SER A 152 -7.02 -10.68 -9.33
CA SER A 152 -8.07 -9.66 -9.21
C SER A 152 -9.11 -9.88 -10.31
N THR A 153 -10.38 -9.94 -9.93
CA THR A 153 -11.52 -10.09 -10.85
C THR A 153 -12.62 -9.10 -10.49
N SER A 154 -13.37 -8.65 -11.49
CA SER A 154 -14.58 -7.85 -11.27
C SER A 154 -15.70 -8.72 -10.66
N PRO A 155 -16.48 -8.20 -9.69
CA PRO A 155 -17.58 -8.92 -9.06
C PRO A 155 -18.74 -9.25 -10.02
N ALA A 156 -18.79 -8.64 -11.20
CA ALA A 156 -19.83 -8.87 -12.22
C ALA A 156 -19.89 -10.33 -12.75
N ARG A 157 -18.90 -11.17 -12.44
CA ARG A 157 -18.84 -12.58 -12.84
C ARG A 157 -19.27 -13.56 -11.73
N ILE A 158 -19.34 -13.11 -10.48
CA ILE A 158 -19.71 -13.97 -9.33
C ILE A 158 -21.24 -13.93 -9.09
N ALA A 159 -21.96 -13.11 -9.86
CA ALA A 159 -23.42 -12.99 -9.84
C ALA A 159 -24.08 -13.90 -10.88
#